data_AF-A0A2R6LQE4-F1
#
_entry.id   AF-A0A2R6LQE4-F1
#
_cell.length_a   1.000
_cell.length_b   1.000
_cell.length_c   1.000
_cell.angle_alpha   90.00
_cell.angle_beta   90.00
_cell.angle_gamma   90.00
#
_symmetry.space_group_name_H-M   'P 1'
#
loop_
_entity.id
_entity.type
_entity.pdbx_description
1 polymer ?
#
loop_
_entity_poly.entity_id
_entity_poly.type
_entity_poly.pdbx_seq_one_letter_code
_entity_poly.pdbx_strand_id
1 'polypeptide(L)' 'MDYSGASSIGIAGGPMGVDISNMSEMSRTATFETRIQSGSRISIPDAEREALDISESDIVQAVVFTVKRTED' A
#
# COMPACT_ATOMS: atom_id res chain seq x y z
N MET A 1 36.31 39.55 -11.36
CA MET A 1 34.94 39.12 -11.03
C MET A 1 34.32 38.64 -12.31
N ASP A 2 33.96 37.36 -12.37
CA ASP A 2 33.17 36.80 -13.47
C ASP A 2 31.77 36.48 -12.94
N TYR A 3 30.73 36.72 -13.75
CA TYR A 3 29.34 36.70 -13.29
C TYR A 3 28.70 35.33 -13.46
N SER A 4 27.95 34.90 -12.44
CA SER A 4 27.17 33.66 -12.43
C SER A 4 26.38 33.45 -13.72
N GLY A 5 26.70 32.36 -14.42
CA GLY A 5 25.90 31.89 -15.55
C GLY A 5 24.50 31.48 -15.11
N ALA A 6 23.49 32.18 -15.62
CA ALA A 6 22.15 31.63 -15.77
C ALA A 6 22.20 30.42 -16.74
N SER A 7 21.25 29.48 -16.77
CA SER A 7 19.91 29.45 -16.18
C SER A 7 19.42 28.01 -16.05
N SER A 8 18.45 27.80 -15.17
CA SER A 8 17.48 26.68 -15.13
C SER A 8 17.40 25.75 -16.35
N ILE A 9 17.57 24.45 -16.11
CA ILE A 9 17.03 23.38 -16.97
C ILE A 9 15.75 22.82 -16.32
N GLY A 10 14.58 23.34 -16.73
CA GLY A 10 13.37 22.51 -16.87
C GLY A 10 13.40 21.84 -18.26
N ILE A 11 12.50 20.94 -18.69
CA ILE A 11 11.16 20.49 -18.22
C ILE A 11 10.89 19.11 -18.90
N ALA A 12 9.93 18.25 -18.55
CA ALA A 12 8.82 18.26 -17.58
C ALA A 12 8.52 16.81 -17.10
N GLY A 13 7.42 16.59 -16.36
CA GLY A 13 7.00 15.24 -15.92
C GLY A 13 5.61 15.08 -15.28
N GLY A 14 4.85 16.16 -15.06
CA GLY A 14 3.46 16.09 -14.57
C GLY A 14 3.28 16.10 -13.04
N PRO A 15 2.07 16.41 -12.53
CA PRO A 15 1.81 16.67 -11.11
C PRO A 15 1.58 15.41 -10.24
N MET A 16 2.05 14.24 -10.67
CA MET A 16 1.93 12.98 -9.92
C MET A 16 3.30 12.32 -9.78
N GLY A 17 4.13 12.88 -8.89
CA GLY A 17 5.34 12.21 -8.42
C GLY A 17 4.95 11.01 -7.55
N VAL A 18 4.64 9.87 -8.18
CA VAL A 18 4.49 8.60 -7.47
C VAL A 18 5.87 8.20 -6.97
N ASP A 19 6.05 8.24 -5.66
CA ASP A 19 7.31 7.85 -5.04
C ASP A 19 7.53 6.33 -5.24
N ILE A 20 8.49 5.99 -6.10
CA ILE A 20 8.83 4.59 -6.42
C ILE A 20 9.36 3.83 -5.20
N SER A 21 9.83 4.52 -4.16
CA SER A 21 10.23 3.90 -2.89
C SER A 21 9.02 3.26 -2.19
N ASN A 22 7.92 4.03 -2.05
CA ASN A 22 6.64 3.51 -1.53
C ASN A 22 6.09 2.36 -2.39
N MET A 23 6.30 2.40 -3.70
CA MET A 23 5.83 1.36 -4.61
C MET A 23 6.61 0.04 -4.47
N SER A 24 7.84 0.09 -3.97
CA SER A 24 8.64 -1.10 -3.64
C SER A 24 8.22 -1.74 -2.30
N GLU A 25 7.72 -0.92 -1.35
CA GLU A 25 7.21 -1.40 -0.06
C GLU A 25 5.85 -2.12 -0.19
N MET A 26 5.04 -1.75 -1.18
CA MET A 26 3.82 -2.49 -1.59
C MET A 26 4.11 -3.95 -2.03
N SER A 27 5.37 -4.30 -2.31
CA SER A 27 5.77 -5.68 -2.66
C SER A 27 5.60 -6.67 -1.50
N ARG A 28 5.32 -6.19 -0.27
CA ARG A 28 4.95 -7.03 0.89
C ARG A 28 3.45 -7.08 1.16
N THR A 29 2.60 -6.62 0.24
CA THR A 29 1.13 -6.65 0.44
C THR A 29 0.53 -7.99 0.00
N ALA A 30 0.25 -8.88 0.96
CA ALA A 30 -0.62 -10.03 0.72
C ALA A 30 -2.09 -9.61 0.74
N THR A 31 -2.91 -10.26 -0.11
CA THR A 31 -4.35 -10.01 -0.23
C THR A 31 -5.09 -11.31 0.02
N PHE A 32 -5.94 -11.35 1.05
CA PHE A 32 -6.71 -12.52 1.45
C PHE A 32 -8.20 -12.19 1.60
N GLU A 33 -9.07 -13.14 1.26
CA GLU A 33 -10.51 -13.04 1.52
C GLU A 33 -10.82 -13.55 2.92
N THR A 34 -11.60 -12.77 3.70
CA THR A 34 -12.00 -13.14 5.05
C THR A 34 -13.38 -12.58 5.35
N ARG A 35 -14.17 -13.30 6.16
CA ARG A 35 -15.56 -12.93 6.48
C ARG A 35 -15.59 -12.01 7.70
N ILE A 36 -16.35 -10.92 7.59
CA ILE A 36 -16.66 -10.03 8.71
C ILE A 36 -17.41 -10.82 9.79
N GLN A 37 -16.89 -10.81 11.02
CA GLN A 37 -17.47 -11.48 12.18
C GLN A 37 -18.44 -10.55 12.93
N SER A 38 -19.19 -11.12 13.88
CA SER A 38 -20.07 -10.34 14.76
C SER A 38 -19.26 -9.27 15.51
N GLY A 39 -19.77 -8.04 15.54
CA GLY A 39 -19.06 -6.88 16.11
C GLY A 39 -17.98 -6.26 15.20
N SER A 40 -18.11 -6.41 13.88
CA SER A 40 -17.27 -5.75 12.86
C SER A 40 -15.78 -6.12 12.89
N ARG A 41 -15.43 -7.24 13.54
CA ARG A 41 -14.06 -7.74 13.57
C ARG A 41 -13.73 -8.52 12.30
N ILE A 42 -12.49 -8.38 11.85
CA ILE A 42 -11.91 -9.10 10.73
C ILE A 42 -10.67 -9.83 11.28
N SER A 43 -10.54 -11.12 11.01
CA SER A 43 -9.37 -11.91 11.39
C SER A 43 -8.48 -12.17 10.18
N ILE A 44 -7.17 -12.01 10.38
CA ILE A 44 -6.12 -12.43 9.45
C ILE A 44 -5.89 -13.94 9.69
N PRO A 45 -5.92 -14.81 8.66
CA PRO A 45 -5.60 -16.23 8.82
C PRO A 45 -4.14 -16.42 9.26
N ASP A 46 -3.86 -17.42 10.11
CA ASP A 46 -2.49 -17.67 10.59
C ASP A 46 -1.46 -17.92 9.47
N ALA A 47 -1.87 -18.54 8.35
CA ALA A 47 -1.00 -18.74 7.18
C ALA A 47 -0.55 -17.40 6.55
N GLU A 48 -1.45 -16.42 6.44
CA GLU A 48 -1.12 -15.07 5.97
C GLU A 48 -0.31 -14.30 7.01
N ARG A 49 -0.61 -14.53 8.30
CA ARG A 49 0.09 -13.93 9.43
C ARG A 49 1.57 -14.36 9.47
N GLU A 50 1.84 -15.63 9.18
CA GLU A 50 3.19 -16.19 9.04
C GLU A 50 3.87 -15.74 7.74
N ALA A 51 3.16 -15.75 6.60
CA ALA A 51 3.72 -15.33 5.31
C ALA A 51 4.09 -13.83 5.24
N LEU A 52 3.38 -12.99 6.00
CA LEU A 52 3.68 -11.56 6.17
C LEU A 52 4.68 -11.26 7.30
N ASP A 53 5.11 -12.27 8.07
CA ASP A 53 5.98 -12.13 9.25
C ASP A 53 5.46 -11.12 10.29
N ILE A 54 4.13 -11.13 10.54
CA ILE A 54 3.46 -10.20 11.47
C ILE A 54 3.08 -10.88 12.79
N SER A 55 3.39 -10.22 13.91
CA SER A 55 3.28 -10.74 15.27
C SER A 55 2.27 -9.98 16.13
N GLU A 56 1.88 -10.57 17.27
CA GLU A 56 1.08 -9.88 18.29
C GLU A 56 1.90 -8.72 18.88
N SER A 57 1.58 -7.50 18.43
CA SER A 57 2.09 -6.15 18.77
C SER A 57 2.42 -5.33 17.52
N ASP A 58 2.42 -5.92 16.32
CA ASP A 58 2.68 -5.18 15.08
C ASP A 58 1.48 -4.33 14.64
N ILE A 59 1.79 -3.13 14.12
CA ILE A 59 0.80 -2.21 13.58
C ILE A 59 0.55 -2.57 12.11
N VAL A 60 -0.67 -3.03 11.79
CA VAL A 60 -1.08 -3.36 10.42
C VAL A 60 -1.96 -2.26 9.81
N GLN A 61 -1.74 -1.98 8.52
CA GLN A 61 -2.62 -1.12 7.73
C GLN A 61 -3.50 -1.99 6.83
N ALA A 62 -4.83 -1.91 6.98
CA ALA A 62 -5.78 -2.69 6.20
C ALA A 62 -6.52 -1.82 5.16
N VAL A 63 -6.64 -2.33 3.94
CA VAL A 63 -7.48 -1.77 2.87
C VAL A 63 -8.59 -2.76 2.58
N VAL A 64 -9.85 -2.35 2.71
CA VAL A 64 -11.01 -3.24 2.60
C VAL A 64 -11.80 -2.91 1.34
N PHE A 65 -11.96 -3.91 0.47
CA PHE A 65 -12.82 -3.84 -0.71
C PHE A 65 -14.08 -4.69 -0.49
N THR A 66 -15.26 -4.17 -0.85
CA THR A 66 -16.50 -4.94 -0.77
C THR A 66 -16.71 -5.73 -2.06
N VAL A 67 -16.70 -7.06 -1.96
CA VAL A 67 -17.06 -7.94 -3.07
C VAL A 67 -18.57 -8.21 -3.05
N LYS A 68 -19.27 -7.74 -4.09
CA LYS A 68 -20.63 -8.21 -4.35
C LYS A 68 -20.53 -9.58 -5.04
N ARG A 69 -21.20 -10.60 -4.50
CA ARG A 69 -21.56 -11.75 -5.35
C ARG A 69 -22.62 -11.27 -6.32
N THR A 70 -22.35 -11.42 -7.61
CA THR A 70 -23.42 -11.55 -8.60
C THR A 70 -24.11 -12.87 -8.29
N GLU A 71 -25.39 -12.81 -7.93
CA GLU A 71 -26.24 -14.00 -7.92
C GLU A 71 -26.52 -14.38 -9.39
N ASP A 72 -26.43 -15.67 -9.69
CA ASP A 72 -26.77 -16.26 -11.00
C ASP A 72 -28.27 -16.58 -11.06
#